data_AF-A0A7K8UBG9-F1
#
_entry.id   AF-A0A7K8UBG9-F1
#
_cell.length_a   1.000
_cell.length_b   1.000
_cell.length_c   1.000
_cell.angle_alpha   90.00
_cell.angle_beta   90.00
_cell.angle_gamma   90.00
#
_symmetry.space_group_name_H-M   'P 1'
#
loop_
_entity.id
_entity.type
_entity.pdbx_description
1 polymer ?
#
loop_
_entity_poly.entity_id
_entity_poly.type
_entity_poly.pdbx_seq_one_letter_code
_entity_poly.pdbx_strand_id
1 'polypeptide(L)'
;SIIYEVTGMWLFGKLFCKVWISFDVMFCTASIVTLCFISLDRYCSVVTPYHYSRRMSRGRCIVMTCMVWVYSSLISFLPVMQGWNEIPGVDFDAGRECIFVTNWIFAIVASALAFFVPFMVMCSMYFFIYRASRLKATRIMSQTLEIHYHPNSKRQNHLQLENKATRTISIIISVFVLCWLPYFVLNVWLAARGTDSTSTILVDTFKFITWLGYCNSTINPMLYAFLNRDFQRALKKLLICR
;
A
#
# COMPACT_ATOMS: atom_id res chain seq x y z
N SER A 1 14.47 10.19 9.34
CA SER A 1 15.68 10.31 8.49
C SER A 1 16.85 9.63 9.18
N ILE A 2 17.75 8.94 8.46
CA ILE A 2 18.97 8.32 9.04
C ILE A 2 19.81 9.36 9.81
N ILE A 3 19.84 10.61 9.32
CA ILE A 3 20.56 11.71 9.99
C ILE A 3 19.97 12.01 11.37
N TYR A 4 18.64 11.98 11.50
CA TYR A 4 17.97 12.15 12.79
C TYR A 4 18.28 11.02 13.77
N GLU A 5 18.33 9.78 13.28
CA GLU A 5 18.68 8.61 14.11
C GLU A 5 20.13 8.62 14.58
N VAL A 6 21.05 9.15 13.76
CA VAL A 6 22.48 9.23 14.10
C VAL A 6 22.78 10.43 14.99
N THR A 7 22.11 11.56 14.79
CA THR A 7 22.38 12.82 15.52
C THR A 7 21.48 13.04 16.73
N GLY A 8 20.39 12.28 16.84
CA GLY A 8 19.35 12.47 17.85
C GLY A 8 18.62 13.81 17.74
N MET A 9 18.88 14.60 16.69
CA MET A 9 18.35 15.95 16.54
C MET A 9 17.96 16.30 15.10
N TRP A 10 16.90 17.09 14.91
CA TRP A 10 16.52 17.62 13.61
C TRP A 10 17.18 18.98 13.33
N LEU A 11 18.15 19.00 12.41
CA LEU A 11 18.99 20.19 12.14
C LEU A 11 18.51 21.06 10.96
N PHE A 12 17.49 20.61 10.20
CA PHE A 12 17.13 21.21 8.91
C PHE A 12 16.00 22.25 8.99
N GLY A 13 15.56 22.60 10.20
CA GLY A 13 14.52 23.60 10.44
C GLY A 13 13.09 23.10 10.15
N LYS A 14 12.11 23.96 10.49
CA LYS A 14 10.67 23.64 10.47
C LYS A 14 10.14 23.33 9.06
N LEU A 15 10.51 24.15 8.07
CA LEU A 15 10.04 23.97 6.68
C LEU A 15 10.47 22.61 6.12
N PHE A 16 11.73 22.22 6.32
CA PHE A 16 12.22 20.94 5.84
C PHE A 16 11.54 19.76 6.57
N CYS A 17 11.19 19.92 7.85
CA CYS A 17 10.44 18.89 8.59
C CYS A 17 9.05 18.69 7.97
N LYS A 18 8.32 19.79 7.69
CA LYS A 18 7.02 19.74 7.01
C LYS A 18 7.11 19.10 5.62
N VAL A 19 8.13 19.46 4.84
CA VAL A 19 8.40 18.85 3.53
C VAL A 19 8.65 17.34 3.67
N TRP A 20 9.51 16.94 4.61
CA TRP A 20 9.87 15.54 4.84
C TRP A 20 8.65 14.69 5.23
N ILE A 21 7.85 15.18 6.20
CA ILE A 21 6.59 14.56 6.61
C ILE A 21 5.61 14.45 5.43
N SER A 22 5.47 15.53 4.65
CA SER A 22 4.56 15.55 3.49
C SER A 22 4.92 14.47 2.46
N PHE A 23 6.22 14.32 2.17
CA PHE A 23 6.70 13.26 1.29
C PHE A 23 6.45 11.88 1.86
N ASP A 24 6.68 11.68 3.16
CA ASP A 24 6.47 10.39 3.80
C ASP A 24 5.01 9.94 3.68
N VAL A 25 4.06 10.81 4.05
CA VAL A 25 2.62 10.53 3.92
C VAL A 25 2.22 10.35 2.45
N MET A 26 2.80 11.15 1.54
CA MET A 26 2.50 11.06 0.11
C MET A 26 2.92 9.71 -0.47
N PHE A 27 4.13 9.23 -0.17
CA PHE A 27 4.61 7.95 -0.70
C PHE A 27 3.82 6.77 -0.15
N CYS A 28 3.43 6.83 1.13
CA CYS A 28 2.59 5.80 1.74
C CYS A 28 1.19 5.76 1.10
N THR A 29 0.58 6.93 0.91
CA THR A 29 -0.71 7.08 0.23
C THR A 29 -0.63 6.60 -1.22
N ALA A 30 0.39 7.01 -1.96
CA ALA A 30 0.58 6.61 -3.35
C ALA A 30 0.72 5.09 -3.46
N SER A 31 1.47 4.46 -2.53
CA SER A 31 1.63 3.01 -2.48
C SER A 31 0.30 2.29 -2.28
N ILE A 32 -0.48 2.63 -1.24
CA ILE A 32 -1.72 1.90 -0.95
C ILE A 32 -2.80 2.13 -2.01
N VAL A 33 -2.94 3.35 -2.53
CA VAL A 33 -3.89 3.65 -3.60
C VAL A 33 -3.47 2.93 -4.88
N THR A 34 -2.18 2.83 -5.18
CA THR A 34 -1.69 2.01 -6.30
C THR A 34 -2.05 0.53 -6.12
N LEU A 35 -1.89 -0.03 -4.90
CA LEU A 35 -2.31 -1.40 -4.61
C LEU A 35 -3.83 -1.60 -4.75
N CYS A 36 -4.63 -0.60 -4.40
CA CYS A 36 -6.09 -0.62 -4.63
C CYS A 36 -6.40 -0.70 -6.13
N PHE A 37 -5.76 0.14 -6.94
CA PHE A 37 -5.95 0.13 -8.39
C PHE A 37 -5.49 -1.18 -9.01
N ILE A 38 -4.36 -1.74 -8.58
CA ILE A 38 -3.91 -3.06 -9.03
C ILE A 38 -4.93 -4.13 -8.64
N SER A 39 -5.50 -4.07 -7.44
CA SER A 39 -6.53 -5.03 -6.99
C SER A 39 -7.80 -4.93 -7.81
N LEU A 40 -8.27 -3.71 -8.10
CA LEU A 40 -9.45 -3.45 -8.93
C LEU A 40 -9.23 -3.89 -10.38
N ASP A 41 -8.07 -3.57 -10.96
CA ASP A 41 -7.66 -4.02 -12.29
C ASP A 41 -7.76 -5.54 -12.41
N ARG A 42 -7.24 -6.26 -11.41
CA ARG A 42 -7.30 -7.71 -11.38
C ARG A 42 -8.71 -8.23 -11.24
N TYR A 43 -9.50 -7.65 -10.35
CA TYR A 43 -10.91 -7.98 -10.23
C TYR A 43 -11.63 -7.86 -11.58
N CYS A 44 -11.46 -6.74 -12.29
CA CYS A 44 -12.05 -6.54 -13.61
C CYS A 44 -11.54 -7.54 -14.66
N SER A 45 -10.25 -7.90 -14.64
CA SER A 45 -9.67 -8.88 -15.55
C SER A 45 -10.22 -10.30 -15.32
N VAL A 46 -10.52 -10.64 -14.05
CA VAL A 46 -11.05 -11.94 -13.65
C VAL A 46 -12.55 -12.03 -13.92
N VAL A 47 -13.33 -11.01 -13.56
CA VAL A 47 -14.80 -11.06 -13.63
C VAL A 47 -15.33 -10.74 -15.04
N THR A 48 -14.70 -9.80 -15.75
CA THR A 48 -15.18 -9.31 -17.05
C THR A 48 -14.08 -9.32 -18.12
N PRO A 49 -13.52 -10.50 -18.48
CA PRO A 49 -12.33 -10.59 -19.35
C PRO A 49 -12.54 -9.95 -20.73
N TYR A 50 -13.72 -10.13 -21.34
CA TYR A 50 -14.02 -9.59 -22.67
C TYR A 50 -14.04 -8.05 -22.71
N HIS A 51 -14.73 -7.42 -21.77
CA HIS A 51 -14.78 -5.96 -21.69
C HIS A 51 -13.44 -5.38 -21.22
N TYR A 52 -12.76 -6.06 -20.30
CA TYR A 52 -11.47 -5.63 -19.77
C TYR A 52 -10.42 -5.52 -20.89
N SER A 53 -10.30 -6.53 -21.76
CA SER A 53 -9.31 -6.54 -22.85
C SER A 53 -9.49 -5.38 -23.84
N ARG A 54 -10.70 -4.84 -23.98
CA ARG A 54 -10.99 -3.67 -24.84
C ARG A 54 -10.84 -2.34 -24.12
N ARG A 55 -10.97 -2.33 -22.79
CA ARG A 55 -10.99 -1.10 -21.97
C ARG A 55 -9.61 -0.70 -21.50
N MET A 56 -8.72 -1.65 -21.20
CA MET A 56 -7.42 -1.36 -20.62
C MET A 56 -6.40 -1.00 -21.70
N SER A 57 -5.79 0.18 -21.60
CA SER A 57 -4.78 0.67 -22.55
C SER A 57 -3.64 1.36 -21.82
N ARG A 58 -2.45 1.41 -22.45
CA ARG A 58 -1.26 2.05 -21.85
C ARG A 58 -1.51 3.50 -21.44
N GLY A 59 -2.21 4.27 -22.29
CA GLY A 59 -2.55 5.67 -21.99
C GLY A 59 -3.45 5.81 -20.76
N ARG A 60 -4.43 4.92 -20.58
CA ARG A 60 -5.29 4.92 -19.39
C ARG A 60 -4.52 4.58 -18.13
N CYS A 61 -3.59 3.62 -18.19
CA CYS A 61 -2.72 3.30 -17.06
C CYS A 61 -1.89 4.53 -16.63
N ILE A 62 -1.31 5.25 -17.59
CA ILE A 62 -0.53 6.48 -17.31
C ILE A 62 -1.43 7.52 -16.64
N VAL A 63 -2.60 7.79 -17.20
CA VAL A 63 -3.56 8.75 -16.63
C VAL A 63 -3.96 8.35 -15.20
N MET A 64 -4.27 7.07 -14.97
CA MET A 64 -4.61 6.56 -13.63
C MET A 64 -3.44 6.74 -12.66
N THR A 65 -2.21 6.40 -13.06
CA THR A 65 -1.02 6.62 -12.23
C THR A 65 -0.84 8.11 -11.91
N CYS A 66 -0.94 9.01 -12.89
CA CYS A 66 -0.88 10.45 -12.65
C CYS A 66 -1.95 10.92 -11.65
N MET A 67 -3.18 10.42 -11.76
CA MET A 67 -4.26 10.72 -10.81
C MET A 67 -3.91 10.26 -9.39
N VAL A 68 -3.30 9.08 -9.23
CA VAL A 68 -2.85 8.58 -7.92
C VAL A 68 -1.81 9.50 -7.31
N TRP A 69 -0.81 9.93 -8.09
CA TRP A 69 0.23 10.84 -7.60
C TRP A 69 -0.37 12.20 -7.22
N VAL A 70 -1.21 12.79 -8.06
CA VAL A 70 -1.87 14.08 -7.78
C VAL A 70 -2.74 13.98 -6.51
N TYR A 71 -3.57 12.96 -6.39
CA TYR A 71 -4.39 12.73 -5.21
C TYR A 71 -3.53 12.61 -3.94
N SER A 72 -2.47 11.80 -4.00
CA SER A 72 -1.58 11.58 -2.85
C SER A 72 -0.85 12.85 -2.45
N SER A 73 -0.36 13.62 -3.42
CA SER A 73 0.28 14.91 -3.14
C SER A 73 -0.70 15.91 -2.51
N LEU A 74 -1.93 15.99 -3.02
CA LEU A 74 -2.94 16.90 -2.50
C LEU A 74 -3.32 16.59 -1.04
N ILE A 75 -3.57 15.33 -0.71
CA ILE A 75 -3.97 14.97 0.66
C ILE A 75 -2.82 15.03 1.67
N SER A 76 -1.57 15.02 1.21
CA SER A 76 -0.38 15.08 2.08
C SER A 76 0.19 16.49 2.22
N PHE A 77 0.52 17.15 1.10
CA PHE A 77 1.18 18.46 1.14
C PHE A 77 0.25 19.56 1.62
N LEU A 78 -1.00 19.59 1.15
CA LEU A 78 -1.90 20.70 1.47
C LEU A 78 -2.17 20.79 2.98
N PRO A 79 -2.57 19.71 3.68
CA PRO A 79 -2.84 19.84 5.10
C PRO A 79 -1.59 20.09 5.95
N VAL A 80 -0.45 19.49 5.61
CA VAL A 80 0.79 19.63 6.39
C VAL A 80 1.42 21.01 6.20
N MET A 81 1.43 21.54 4.98
CA MET A 81 1.98 22.88 4.70
C MET A 81 1.11 23.99 5.28
N GLN A 82 -0.20 23.81 5.29
CA GLN A 82 -1.15 24.75 5.89
C GLN A 82 -1.28 24.57 7.41
N GLY A 83 -0.56 23.62 8.01
CA GLY A 83 -0.57 23.38 9.47
C GLY A 83 -1.89 22.80 9.99
N TRP A 84 -2.72 22.20 9.13
CA TRP A 84 -4.00 21.59 9.55
C TRP A 84 -3.81 20.38 10.46
N ASN A 85 -2.61 19.81 10.51
CA ASN A 85 -2.24 18.77 11.45
C ASN A 85 -1.80 19.31 12.82
N GLU A 86 -1.45 20.59 12.93
CA GLU A 86 -0.87 21.13 14.17
C GLU A 86 -1.90 21.21 15.31
N ILE A 87 -1.42 21.13 16.55
CA ILE A 87 -2.23 21.27 17.77
C ILE A 87 -1.99 22.69 18.31
N PRO A 88 -3.03 23.53 18.44
CA PRO A 88 -2.87 24.89 18.96
C PRO A 88 -2.24 24.89 20.36
N GLY A 89 -1.17 25.68 20.54
CA GLY A 89 -0.53 25.87 21.85
C GLY A 89 0.55 24.85 22.23
N VAL A 90 0.85 23.87 21.37
CA VAL A 90 1.95 22.91 21.60
C VAL A 90 3.02 23.06 20.52
N ASP A 91 4.14 23.71 20.86
CA ASP A 91 5.28 23.85 19.96
C ASP A 91 6.26 22.69 20.21
N PHE A 92 6.05 21.58 19.51
CA PHE A 92 6.97 20.43 19.54
C PHE A 92 8.30 20.74 18.81
N ASP A 93 8.40 21.88 18.12
CA ASP A 93 9.57 22.30 17.35
C ASP A 93 10.67 22.98 18.20
N ALA A 94 10.84 22.60 19.47
CA ALA A 94 11.91 23.11 20.35
C ALA A 94 13.32 22.62 19.93
N GLY A 95 13.59 22.58 18.63
CA GLY A 95 14.92 22.48 18.01
C GLY A 95 15.52 21.09 17.96
N ARG A 96 14.82 20.03 18.42
CA ARG A 96 15.43 18.71 18.58
C ARG A 96 14.70 17.58 17.87
N GLU A 97 13.38 17.59 17.71
CA GLU A 97 12.68 16.43 17.12
C GLU A 97 11.77 16.85 15.95
N CYS A 98 11.78 16.06 14.87
CA CYS A 98 10.84 16.19 13.75
C CYS A 98 9.88 15.01 13.81
N ILE A 99 8.79 15.20 14.55
CA ILE A 99 7.78 14.17 14.79
C ILE A 99 6.49 14.59 14.09
N PHE A 100 5.83 13.64 13.45
CA PHE A 100 4.52 13.88 12.86
C PHE A 100 3.45 13.92 13.95
N VAL A 101 3.27 15.09 14.55
CA VAL A 101 2.20 15.34 15.50
C VAL A 101 0.95 15.78 14.75
N THR A 102 -0.18 15.20 15.14
CA THR A 102 -1.47 15.44 14.51
C THR A 102 -2.52 15.73 15.56
N ASN A 103 -3.37 16.74 15.34
CA ASN A 103 -4.59 16.88 16.12
C ASN A 103 -5.54 15.70 15.84
N TRP A 104 -6.44 15.44 16.79
CA TRP A 104 -7.28 14.25 16.75
C TRP A 104 -8.19 14.19 15.51
N ILE A 105 -8.70 15.33 15.06
CA ILE A 105 -9.56 15.42 13.85
C ILE A 105 -8.74 15.00 12.63
N PHE A 106 -7.57 15.61 12.46
CA PHE A 106 -6.67 15.32 11.36
C PHE A 106 -6.21 13.85 11.41
N ALA A 107 -5.82 13.34 12.58
CA ALA A 107 -5.39 11.96 12.75
C ALA A 107 -6.46 10.95 12.28
N ILE A 108 -7.73 11.15 12.66
CA ILE A 108 -8.82 10.26 12.28
C ILE A 108 -9.13 10.39 10.79
N VAL A 109 -9.35 11.62 10.29
CA VAL A 109 -9.75 11.86 8.90
C VAL A 109 -8.66 11.44 7.92
N ALA A 110 -7.40 11.82 8.20
CA ALA A 110 -6.28 11.46 7.35
C ALA A 110 -6.03 9.94 7.38
N SER A 111 -6.10 9.28 8.54
CA SER A 111 -5.95 7.82 8.61
C SER A 111 -7.08 7.09 7.88
N ALA A 112 -8.31 7.61 7.95
CA ALA A 112 -9.45 7.04 7.24
C ALA A 112 -9.27 7.11 5.72
N LEU A 113 -8.92 8.29 5.20
CA LEU A 113 -8.77 8.52 3.76
C LEU A 113 -7.49 7.90 3.18
N ALA A 114 -6.39 7.95 3.91
CA ALA A 114 -5.10 7.46 3.44
C ALA A 114 -4.93 5.95 3.63
N PHE A 115 -5.59 5.33 4.62
CA PHE A 115 -5.37 3.91 4.93
C PHE A 115 -6.65 3.07 5.01
N PHE A 116 -7.56 3.38 5.93
CA PHE A 116 -8.66 2.45 6.24
C PHE A 116 -9.66 2.26 5.09
N VAL A 117 -10.07 3.35 4.41
CA VAL A 117 -10.97 3.25 3.24
C VAL A 117 -10.31 2.49 2.09
N PRO A 118 -9.10 2.85 1.63
CA PRO A 118 -8.37 2.06 0.63
C PRO A 118 -8.20 0.59 1.04
N PHE A 119 -7.87 0.31 2.31
CA PHE A 119 -7.73 -1.04 2.84
C PHE A 119 -9.04 -1.84 2.74
N MET A 120 -10.17 -1.27 3.14
CA MET A 120 -11.48 -1.93 3.04
C MET A 120 -11.86 -2.22 1.58
N VAL A 121 -11.57 -1.29 0.66
CA VAL A 121 -11.75 -1.53 -0.77
C VAL A 121 -10.89 -2.71 -1.24
N MET A 122 -9.60 -2.77 -0.87
CA MET A 122 -8.74 -3.91 -1.23
C MET A 122 -9.27 -5.25 -0.69
N CYS A 123 -9.65 -5.30 0.59
CA CYS A 123 -10.19 -6.51 1.21
C CYS A 123 -11.47 -6.99 0.51
N SER A 124 -12.39 -6.07 0.19
CA SER A 124 -13.62 -6.40 -0.53
C SER A 124 -13.34 -6.93 -1.93
N MET A 125 -12.49 -6.24 -2.71
CA MET A 125 -12.10 -6.68 -4.05
C MET A 125 -11.44 -8.05 -4.00
N TYR A 126 -10.56 -8.30 -3.03
CA TYR A 126 -9.90 -9.58 -2.88
C TYR A 126 -10.87 -10.71 -2.55
N PHE A 127 -11.82 -10.46 -1.64
CA PHE A 127 -12.88 -11.42 -1.35
C PHE A 127 -13.68 -11.78 -2.60
N PHE A 128 -14.03 -10.80 -3.42
CA PHE A 128 -14.72 -11.05 -4.68
C PHE A 128 -13.84 -11.78 -5.70
N ILE A 129 -12.54 -11.47 -5.81
CA ILE A 129 -11.59 -12.19 -6.66
C ILE A 129 -11.49 -13.66 -6.23
N TYR A 130 -11.35 -13.91 -4.93
CA TYR A 130 -11.29 -15.25 -4.37
C TYR A 130 -12.56 -16.03 -4.72
N ARG A 131 -13.74 -15.46 -4.45
CA ARG A 131 -15.02 -16.09 -4.81
C ARG A 131 -15.12 -16.36 -6.30
N ALA A 132 -14.82 -15.39 -7.16
CA ALA A 132 -14.87 -15.56 -8.61
C ALA A 132 -13.92 -16.66 -9.10
N SER A 133 -12.71 -16.73 -8.55
CA SER A 133 -11.71 -17.76 -8.89
C SER A 133 -12.14 -19.15 -8.43
N ARG A 134 -12.71 -19.27 -7.22
CA ARG A 134 -13.25 -20.54 -6.71
C ARG A 134 -14.45 -21.03 -7.53
N LEU A 135 -15.37 -20.12 -7.89
CA LEU A 135 -16.50 -20.46 -8.75
C LEU A 135 -16.06 -20.92 -10.14
N LYS A 136 -15.06 -20.25 -10.75
CA LYS A 136 -14.45 -20.70 -12.01
C LYS A 136 -13.83 -22.09 -11.88
N ALA A 137 -13.10 -22.36 -10.79
CA ALA A 137 -12.47 -23.67 -10.55
C ALA A 137 -13.51 -24.79 -10.40
N THR A 138 -14.59 -24.56 -9.65
CA THR A 138 -15.67 -25.55 -9.48
C THR A 138 -16.39 -25.84 -10.81
N ARG A 139 -16.69 -24.81 -11.62
CA ARG A 139 -17.32 -24.99 -12.95
C ARG A 139 -16.43 -25.77 -13.93
N ILE A 140 -15.11 -25.58 -13.84
CA ILE A 140 -14.17 -26.35 -14.66
C ILE A 140 -14.12 -27.80 -14.18
N MET A 141 -14.12 -28.04 -12.86
CA MET A 141 -14.13 -29.39 -12.31
C MET A 141 -15.42 -30.15 -12.69
N SER A 142 -16.59 -29.51 -12.65
CA SER A 142 -17.84 -30.13 -13.11
C SER A 142 -17.84 -30.42 -14.61
N GLN A 143 -17.32 -29.51 -15.45
CA GLN A 143 -17.15 -29.76 -16.89
C GLN A 143 -16.13 -30.88 -17.19
N THR A 144 -15.11 -31.06 -16.35
CA THR A 144 -14.10 -32.11 -16.54
C THR A 144 -14.67 -33.48 -16.18
N LEU A 145 -15.57 -33.56 -15.20
CA LEU A 145 -16.29 -34.79 -14.85
C LEU A 145 -17.29 -35.21 -15.94
N GLU A 146 -17.85 -34.27 -16.70
CA GLU A 146 -18.74 -34.56 -17.83
C GLU A 146 -17.99 -34.91 -19.14
N ILE A 147 -16.74 -34.46 -19.31
CA ILE A 147 -15.99 -34.57 -20.57
C ILE A 147 -14.73 -35.43 -20.37
N HIS A 148 -14.91 -36.75 -20.33
CA HIS A 148 -13.80 -37.71 -20.21
C HIS A 148 -12.96 -37.93 -21.49
N TYR A 149 -12.94 -37.02 -22.49
CA TYR A 149 -12.28 -37.31 -23.80
C TYR A 149 -11.18 -36.35 -24.30
N HIS A 150 -10.91 -35.17 -23.72
CA HIS A 150 -9.72 -34.40 -24.16
C HIS A 150 -9.03 -33.61 -23.04
N PRO A 151 -7.76 -33.93 -22.69
CA PRO A 151 -6.99 -33.17 -21.72
C PRO A 151 -6.49 -31.89 -22.40
N ASN A 152 -7.26 -30.82 -22.31
CA ASN A 152 -6.89 -29.54 -22.90
C ASN A 152 -5.85 -28.83 -22.01
N SER A 153 -4.59 -29.28 -22.09
CA SER A 153 -3.44 -28.81 -21.29
C SER A 153 -3.28 -27.29 -21.26
N LYS A 154 -3.67 -26.60 -22.34
CA LYS A 154 -3.63 -25.13 -22.45
C LYS A 154 -4.59 -24.43 -21.47
N ARG A 155 -5.80 -24.95 -21.24
CA ARG A 155 -6.81 -24.31 -20.36
C ARG A 155 -6.45 -24.48 -18.89
N GLN A 156 -5.90 -25.64 -18.51
CA GLN A 156 -5.44 -25.92 -17.16
C GLN A 156 -4.20 -25.10 -16.78
N ASN A 157 -3.26 -24.93 -17.72
CA ASN A 157 -2.11 -24.05 -17.55
C ASN A 157 -2.50 -22.57 -17.36
N HIS A 158 -3.52 -22.08 -18.09
CA HIS A 158 -3.99 -20.71 -17.94
C HIS A 158 -4.60 -20.45 -16.55
N LEU A 159 -5.40 -21.40 -16.03
CA LEU A 159 -5.98 -21.32 -14.68
C LEU A 159 -4.90 -21.38 -13.58
N GLN A 160 -3.88 -22.22 -13.75
CA GLN A 160 -2.73 -22.27 -12.82
C GLN A 160 -1.95 -20.95 -12.81
N LEU A 161 -1.76 -20.33 -13.98
CA LEU A 161 -1.10 -19.03 -14.10
C LEU A 161 -1.93 -17.91 -13.45
N GLU A 162 -3.25 -17.91 -13.67
CA GLU A 162 -4.22 -16.96 -13.08
C GLU A 162 -4.23 -17.08 -11.54
N ASN A 163 -4.26 -18.30 -11.00
CA ASN A 163 -4.19 -18.57 -9.55
C ASN A 163 -2.85 -18.11 -8.94
N LYS A 164 -1.74 -18.27 -9.67
CA LYS A 164 -0.41 -17.83 -9.21
C LYS A 164 -0.29 -16.29 -9.17
N ALA A 165 -0.86 -15.61 -10.16
CA ALA A 165 -0.90 -14.15 -10.19
C ALA A 165 -1.74 -13.60 -9.02
N THR A 166 -2.91 -14.16 -8.76
CA THR A 166 -3.75 -13.79 -7.61
C THR A 166 -3.02 -14.00 -6.28
N ARG A 167 -2.35 -15.16 -6.09
CA ARG A 167 -1.57 -15.44 -4.88
C ARG A 167 -0.49 -14.40 -4.61
N THR A 168 0.19 -13.93 -5.66
CA THR A 168 1.25 -12.92 -5.54
C THR A 168 0.71 -11.61 -5.00
N ILE A 169 -0.47 -11.20 -5.48
CA ILE A 169 -1.12 -9.94 -5.07
C ILE A 169 -1.66 -10.04 -3.63
N SER A 170 -2.20 -11.19 -3.24
CA SER A 170 -2.58 -11.45 -1.84
C SER A 170 -1.39 -11.24 -0.90
N ILE A 171 -0.21 -11.77 -1.25
CA ILE A 171 1.00 -11.65 -0.42
C ILE A 171 1.42 -10.17 -0.32
N ILE A 172 1.43 -9.43 -1.42
CA ILE A 172 1.79 -8.00 -1.42
C ILE A 172 0.86 -7.20 -0.51
N ILE A 173 -0.46 -7.42 -0.61
CA ILE A 173 -1.45 -6.74 0.23
C ILE A 173 -1.26 -7.12 1.71
N SER A 174 -1.08 -8.41 2.02
CA SER A 174 -0.85 -8.86 3.40
C SER A 174 0.40 -8.25 4.01
N VAL A 175 1.50 -8.16 3.26
CA VAL A 175 2.73 -7.50 3.74
C VAL A 175 2.48 -6.02 4.02
N PHE A 176 1.82 -5.32 3.08
CA PHE A 176 1.50 -3.91 3.27
C PHE A 176 0.73 -3.67 4.56
N VAL A 177 -0.29 -4.49 4.80
CA VAL A 177 -1.15 -4.39 6.00
C VAL A 177 -0.38 -4.72 7.26
N LEU A 178 0.44 -5.77 7.27
CA LEU A 178 1.24 -6.14 8.45
C LEU A 178 2.26 -5.04 8.80
N CYS A 179 2.80 -4.35 7.80
CA CYS A 179 3.74 -3.26 8.01
C CYS A 179 3.07 -1.97 8.50
N TRP A 180 1.89 -1.62 7.97
CA TRP A 180 1.28 -0.30 8.19
C TRP A 180 0.10 -0.28 9.17
N LEU A 181 -0.64 -1.38 9.33
CA LEU A 181 -1.79 -1.44 10.25
C LEU A 181 -1.41 -1.08 11.69
N PRO A 182 -0.29 -1.55 12.27
CA PRO A 182 0.08 -1.19 13.64
C PRO A 182 0.24 0.32 13.82
N TYR A 183 0.82 1.01 12.83
CA TYR A 183 1.00 2.46 12.84
C TYR A 183 -0.34 3.20 12.86
N PHE A 184 -1.22 2.90 11.90
CA PHE A 184 -2.50 3.61 11.77
C PHE A 184 -3.44 3.34 12.94
N VAL A 185 -3.43 2.12 13.49
CA VAL A 185 -4.21 1.79 14.69
C VAL A 185 -3.69 2.57 15.90
N LEU A 186 -2.37 2.61 16.12
CA LEU A 186 -1.79 3.32 17.25
C LEU A 186 -1.99 4.84 17.12
N ASN A 187 -1.85 5.39 15.91
CA ASN A 187 -2.08 6.81 15.63
C ASN A 187 -3.52 7.25 15.97
N VAL A 188 -4.52 6.47 15.52
CA VAL A 188 -5.94 6.76 15.84
C VAL A 188 -6.23 6.54 17.32
N TRP A 189 -5.66 5.51 17.93
CA TRP A 189 -5.85 5.22 19.35
C TRP A 189 -5.31 6.34 20.25
N LEU A 190 -4.13 6.89 19.94
CA LEU A 190 -3.58 8.05 20.64
C LEU A 190 -4.41 9.30 20.44
N ALA A 191 -4.81 9.57 19.20
CA ALA A 191 -5.70 10.68 18.88
C ALA A 191 -7.02 10.62 19.67
N ALA A 192 -7.57 9.41 19.87
CA ALA A 192 -8.82 9.21 20.60
C ALA A 192 -8.69 9.31 22.12
N ARG A 193 -7.52 8.98 22.70
CA ARG A 193 -7.30 9.04 24.16
C ARG A 193 -6.97 10.44 24.69
N GLY A 194 -6.54 11.37 23.84
CA GLY A 194 -6.06 12.67 24.30
C GLY A 194 -4.67 12.58 24.96
N THR A 195 -3.91 13.67 24.89
CA THR A 195 -2.51 13.76 25.32
C THR A 195 -2.37 13.90 26.84
N ASP A 196 -2.66 12.84 27.61
CA ASP A 196 -2.50 12.90 29.08
C ASP A 196 -1.29 12.14 29.63
N SER A 197 -0.51 11.42 28.80
CA SER A 197 0.77 10.84 29.24
C SER A 197 1.62 10.36 28.06
N THR A 198 2.50 11.22 27.54
CA THR A 198 3.52 10.80 26.57
C THR A 198 4.69 10.16 27.33
N SER A 199 4.61 8.86 27.61
CA SER A 199 5.71 8.12 28.20
C SER A 199 6.80 7.84 27.15
N THR A 200 8.08 7.77 27.56
CA THR A 200 9.20 7.43 26.67
C THR A 200 8.96 6.13 25.89
N ILE A 201 8.31 5.16 26.55
CA ILE A 201 7.90 3.87 25.96
C ILE A 201 7.01 4.08 24.72
N LEU A 202 6.11 5.06 24.75
CA LEU A 202 5.21 5.35 23.64
C LEU A 202 5.97 5.92 22.43
N VAL A 203 6.93 6.81 22.67
CA VAL A 203 7.77 7.40 21.60
C VAL A 203 8.63 6.34 20.93
N ASP A 204 9.28 5.46 21.71
CA ASP A 204 10.10 4.38 21.17
C ASP A 204 9.25 3.35 20.41
N THR A 205 8.04 3.08 20.89
CA THR A 205 7.06 2.23 20.18
C THR A 205 6.67 2.85 18.84
N PHE A 206 6.43 4.16 18.78
CA PHE A 206 6.14 4.87 17.53
C PHE A 206 7.30 4.79 16.54
N LYS A 207 8.53 4.99 17.00
CA LYS A 207 9.73 4.86 16.16
C LYS A 207 9.83 3.46 15.57
N PHE A 208 9.73 2.42 16.40
CA PHE A 208 9.82 1.02 15.95
C PHE A 208 8.73 0.68 14.92
N ILE A 209 7.49 1.08 15.19
CA ILE A 209 6.36 0.82 14.29
C ILE A 209 6.51 1.60 12.96
N THR A 210 7.05 2.82 13.00
CA THR A 210 7.32 3.60 11.78
C THR A 210 8.38 2.90 10.91
N TRP A 211 9.44 2.38 11.54
CA TRP A 211 10.46 1.58 10.85
C TRP A 211 9.90 0.30 10.23
N LEU A 212 8.98 -0.37 10.93
CA LEU A 212 8.25 -1.52 10.38
C LEU A 212 7.43 -1.12 9.13
N GLY A 213 6.80 0.05 9.15
CA GLY A 213 6.14 0.65 7.99
C GLY A 213 7.10 0.86 6.81
N TYR A 214 8.28 1.41 7.06
CA TYR A 214 9.30 1.63 6.01
C TYR A 214 9.82 0.32 5.39
N CYS A 215 9.89 -0.78 6.14
CA CYS A 215 10.26 -2.09 5.60
C CYS A 215 9.34 -2.55 4.45
N ASN A 216 8.08 -2.10 4.40
CA ASN A 216 7.16 -2.40 3.30
C ASN A 216 7.76 -2.08 1.92
N SER A 217 8.39 -0.91 1.79
CA SER A 217 8.97 -0.45 0.52
C SER A 217 10.12 -1.35 0.06
N THR A 218 10.90 -1.89 0.99
CA THR A 218 11.99 -2.84 0.71
C THR A 218 11.47 -4.23 0.35
N ILE A 219 10.37 -4.66 0.96
CA ILE A 219 9.79 -5.98 0.72
C ILE A 219 9.13 -6.06 -0.66
N ASN A 220 8.58 -4.96 -1.19
CA ASN A 220 7.92 -4.93 -2.50
C ASN A 220 8.81 -5.48 -3.65
N PRO A 221 10.03 -4.95 -3.92
CA PRO A 221 10.96 -5.54 -4.89
C PRO A 221 11.31 -7.00 -4.63
N MET A 222 11.49 -7.41 -3.37
CA MET A 222 11.78 -8.80 -3.00
C MET A 222 10.61 -9.72 -3.38
N LEU A 223 9.38 -9.32 -3.08
CA LEU A 223 8.18 -10.08 -3.45
C LEU A 223 8.09 -10.25 -4.97
N TYR A 224 8.33 -9.21 -5.75
CA TYR A 224 8.38 -9.34 -7.21
C TYR A 224 9.52 -10.24 -7.68
N ALA A 225 10.71 -10.12 -7.07
CA ALA A 225 11.86 -10.96 -7.37
C ALA A 225 11.65 -12.44 -7.03
N PHE A 226 10.87 -12.80 -6.01
CA PHE A 226 10.63 -14.20 -5.66
C PHE A 226 9.37 -14.80 -6.30
N LEU A 227 8.34 -13.99 -6.54
CA LEU A 227 7.02 -14.47 -6.95
C LEU A 227 6.77 -14.34 -8.46
N ASN A 228 7.43 -13.37 -9.13
CA ASN A 228 7.26 -13.13 -10.56
C ASN A 228 8.42 -13.73 -11.38
N ARG A 229 8.15 -14.86 -12.06
CA ARG A 229 9.15 -15.56 -12.90
C ARG A 229 9.66 -14.73 -14.07
N ASP A 230 8.83 -13.85 -14.64
CA ASP A 230 9.26 -13.00 -15.76
C ASP A 230 10.16 -11.87 -15.25
N PHE A 231 9.87 -11.34 -14.06
CA PHE A 231 10.76 -10.41 -13.37
C PHE A 231 12.11 -11.08 -13.03
N GLN A 232 12.10 -12.33 -12.53
CA GLN A 232 13.33 -13.10 -12.30
C GLN A 232 14.17 -13.28 -13.56
N ARG A 233 13.53 -13.55 -14.72
CA ARG A 233 14.23 -13.67 -16.00
C ARG A 233 14.84 -12.34 -16.43
N ALA A 234 14.10 -11.24 -16.29
CA ALA A 234 14.60 -9.91 -16.59
C ALA A 234 15.75 -9.50 -15.67
N LEU A 235 15.64 -9.78 -14.36
CA LEU A 235 16.69 -9.50 -13.38
C LEU A 235 17.95 -10.34 -13.66
N LYS A 236 17.80 -11.63 -14.00
CA LYS A 236 18.93 -12.47 -14.43
C LYS A 236 19.59 -11.95 -15.70
N LYS A 237 18.82 -11.47 -16.67
CA LYS A 237 19.34 -10.83 -17.88
C LYS A 237 20.16 -9.58 -17.57
N LEU A 238 19.61 -8.69 -16.74
CA LEU A 238 20.31 -7.49 -16.27
C LEU A 238 21.59 -7.83 -15.48
N LEU A 239 21.55 -8.78 -14.55
CA LEU A 239 22.71 -9.19 -13.74
C LEU A 239 23.79 -9.91 -14.56
N ILE A 240 23.41 -10.60 -15.63
CA ILE A 240 24.33 -11.27 -16.56
C ILE A 240 24.72 -10.33 -17.71
N CYS A 241 24.27 -9.06 -17.70
CA CYS A 241 24.49 -8.06 -18.76
C CYS A 241 24.13 -8.59 -20.16
N ARG A 242 23.00 -9.30 -20.28
CA ARG A 242 22.46 -9.89 -21.52
C ARG A 242 21.08 -9.35 -21.88
#